data_AF-X1QVQ6-F1
#
_entry.id   AF-X1QVQ6-F1
#
_cell.length_a   1.000
_cell.length_b   1.000
_cell.length_c   1.000
_cell.angle_alpha   90.00
_cell.angle_beta   90.00
_cell.angle_gamma   90.00
#
_symmetry.space_group_name_H-M   'P 1'
#
loop_
_entity.id
_entity.type
_entity.pdbx_description
1 polymer ?
#
loop_
_entity_poly.entity_id
_entity_poly.type
_entity_poly.pdbx_seq_one_letter_code
_entity_poly.pdbx_strand_id
1 'polypeptide(L)'
;LVVGDMVYVVSVWDGVIPPSVPPEARDTDGDGLTDMQEEVFGSDPLLPDTDFDGYTDYEEYIAGTDPTDASSYPGVGVVISIEISLLIVLCIMVSFILIIFVYETRKKKRTKA
;
A
#
# COMPACT_ATOMS: atom_id res chain seq x y z
N LEU A 1 -23.58 -19.01 -37.67
CA LEU A 1 -23.54 -17.54 -37.56
C LEU A 1 -23.75 -17.24 -36.08
N VAL A 2 -22.66 -17.13 -35.32
CA VAL A 2 -22.74 -16.98 -33.86
C VAL A 2 -23.03 -15.52 -33.55
N VAL A 3 -24.11 -15.26 -32.84
CA VAL A 3 -24.45 -13.94 -32.30
C VAL A 3 -24.74 -14.13 -30.81
N GLY A 4 -23.87 -13.59 -29.98
CA GLY A 4 -24.21 -13.07 -28.65
C GLY A 4 -24.45 -14.06 -27.52
N ASP A 5 -23.38 -14.46 -26.85
CA ASP A 5 -23.27 -14.91 -25.45
C ASP A 5 -21.84 -14.47 -25.05
N MET A 6 -21.47 -13.90 -23.90
CA MET A 6 -22.11 -13.65 -22.62
C MET A 6 -21.17 -12.72 -21.82
N VAL A 7 -21.75 -11.82 -21.03
CA VAL A 7 -21.28 -11.36 -19.70
C VAL A 7 -19.94 -10.59 -19.62
N TYR A 8 -20.04 -9.27 -19.39
CA TYR A 8 -19.03 -8.49 -18.68
C TYR A 8 -18.94 -9.04 -17.24
N VAL A 9 -18.01 -9.97 -16.99
CA VAL A 9 -17.84 -10.52 -15.65
C VAL A 9 -17.05 -9.50 -14.83
N VAL A 10 -17.79 -8.80 -13.98
CA VAL A 10 -17.29 -8.10 -12.80
C VAL A 10 -16.50 -9.11 -11.97
N SER A 11 -15.23 -8.77 -11.68
CA SER A 11 -14.37 -9.32 -10.63
C SER A 11 -14.25 -10.86 -10.52
N VAL A 12 -13.30 -11.46 -11.25
CA VAL A 12 -12.57 -12.64 -10.74
C VAL A 12 -11.09 -12.50 -11.11
N TRP A 13 -10.29 -12.39 -10.05
CA TRP A 13 -8.84 -12.30 -10.02
C TRP A 13 -8.28 -13.72 -10.26
N ASP A 14 -8.16 -14.14 -11.53
CA ASP A 14 -7.70 -15.48 -11.91
C ASP A 14 -6.28 -15.48 -12.53
N GLY A 15 -5.55 -14.36 -12.52
CA GLY A 15 -4.20 -14.27 -13.11
C GLY A 15 -4.14 -14.56 -14.63
N VAL A 16 -5.29 -14.70 -15.28
CA VAL A 16 -5.38 -14.89 -16.73
C VAL A 16 -5.43 -13.51 -17.38
N ILE A 17 -4.28 -13.05 -17.84
CA ILE A 17 -4.12 -11.82 -18.61
C ILE A 17 -5.06 -11.87 -19.82
N PRO A 18 -5.95 -10.88 -20.00
CA PRO A 18 -6.87 -10.90 -21.11
C PRO A 18 -6.08 -10.89 -22.42
N PRO A 19 -6.50 -11.66 -23.44
CA PRO A 19 -5.76 -11.81 -24.71
C PRO A 19 -5.61 -10.51 -25.53
N SER A 20 -6.04 -9.37 -24.98
CA SER A 20 -5.98 -8.05 -25.58
C SER A 20 -4.84 -7.16 -25.07
N VAL A 21 -4.06 -7.58 -24.06
CA VAL A 21 -2.89 -6.81 -23.61
C VAL A 21 -1.72 -7.14 -24.55
N PRO A 22 -1.12 -6.12 -25.21
CA PRO A 22 0.12 -6.32 -25.96
C PRO A 22 1.18 -6.96 -25.03
N PRO A 23 2.02 -7.89 -25.52
CA PRO A 23 3.08 -8.49 -24.72
C PRO A 23 3.98 -7.46 -24.04
N GLU A 24 4.15 -6.29 -24.66
CA GLU A 24 4.99 -5.21 -24.15
C GLU A 24 4.35 -4.40 -23.02
N ALA A 25 3.04 -4.58 -22.79
CA ALA A 25 2.27 -3.90 -21.74
C ALA A 25 1.74 -4.91 -20.71
N ARG A 26 2.24 -6.14 -20.74
CA ARG A 26 1.88 -7.20 -19.82
C ARG A 26 2.55 -6.95 -18.47
N ASP A 27 1.77 -7.00 -17.41
CA ASP A 27 2.15 -6.82 -16.01
C ASP A 27 1.40 -7.94 -15.27
N THR A 28 2.12 -9.01 -14.94
CA THR A 28 1.52 -10.29 -14.57
C THR A 28 1.15 -10.36 -13.09
N ASP A 29 1.92 -9.73 -12.22
CA ASP A 29 1.65 -9.64 -10.78
C ASP A 29 0.92 -8.35 -10.35
N GLY A 30 0.87 -7.36 -11.24
CA GLY A 30 0.12 -6.13 -11.05
C GLY A 30 0.83 -5.10 -10.16
N ASP A 31 2.16 -5.14 -10.05
CA ASP A 31 2.94 -4.23 -9.21
C ASP A 31 3.18 -2.84 -9.87
N GLY A 32 2.98 -2.76 -11.19
CA GLY A 32 3.14 -1.55 -12.00
C GLY A 32 4.37 -1.53 -12.91
N LEU A 33 5.21 -2.57 -12.88
CA LEU A 33 6.19 -2.89 -13.91
C LEU A 33 5.60 -3.86 -14.93
N THR A 34 6.06 -3.76 -16.17
CA THR A 34 5.74 -4.79 -17.16
C THR A 34 6.69 -5.97 -17.01
N ASP A 35 6.25 -7.18 -17.38
CA ASP A 35 7.07 -8.40 -17.31
C ASP A 35 8.45 -8.21 -17.97
N MET A 36 8.51 -7.42 -19.06
CA MET A 36 9.78 -7.11 -19.74
C MET A 36 10.66 -6.13 -18.96
N GLN A 37 10.05 -5.15 -18.26
CA GLN A 37 10.82 -4.25 -17.40
C GLN A 37 11.40 -5.00 -16.21
N GLU A 38 10.63 -5.93 -15.65
CA GLU A 38 11.07 -6.81 -14.56
C GLU A 38 12.20 -7.73 -14.99
N GLU A 39 12.09 -8.36 -16.16
CA GLU A 39 13.18 -9.18 -16.73
C GLU A 39 14.48 -8.36 -16.92
N VAL A 40 14.35 -7.08 -17.29
CA VAL A 40 15.50 -6.16 -17.45
C VAL A 40 16.03 -5.68 -16.10
N PHE A 41 15.17 -5.47 -15.11
CA PHE A 41 15.52 -5.00 -13.78
C PHE A 41 16.11 -6.12 -12.91
N GLY A 42 15.72 -7.36 -13.15
CA GLY A 42 16.15 -8.55 -12.43
C GLY A 42 15.15 -9.06 -11.40
N SER A 43 13.91 -8.54 -11.38
CA SER A 43 12.80 -9.03 -10.55
C SER A 43 12.05 -10.21 -11.19
N ASP A 44 11.17 -10.87 -10.45
CA ASP A 44 10.34 -12.01 -10.88
C ASP A 44 8.95 -11.54 -11.33
N PRO A 45 8.59 -11.64 -12.63
CA PRO A 45 7.31 -11.18 -13.17
C PRO A 45 6.04 -11.81 -12.58
N LEU A 46 6.19 -12.79 -11.70
CA LEU A 46 5.08 -13.48 -11.04
C LEU A 46 4.89 -13.03 -9.59
N LEU A 47 5.77 -12.19 -9.07
CA LEU A 47 5.82 -11.80 -7.67
C LEU A 47 5.97 -10.29 -7.56
N PRO A 48 4.98 -9.59 -6.99
CA PRO A 48 5.03 -8.13 -6.91
C PRO A 48 6.13 -7.61 -5.97
N ASP A 49 6.79 -8.49 -5.23
CA ASP A 49 7.89 -8.26 -4.28
C ASP A 49 8.77 -9.51 -4.37
N THR A 50 9.90 -9.40 -5.07
CA THR A 50 10.73 -10.54 -5.45
C THR A 50 11.52 -11.12 -4.27
N ASP A 51 11.95 -10.29 -3.32
CA ASP A 51 12.78 -10.72 -2.18
C ASP A 51 12.02 -10.82 -0.84
N PHE A 52 10.75 -10.44 -0.84
CA PHE A 52 9.80 -10.54 0.26
C PHE A 52 10.12 -9.64 1.45
N ASP A 53 10.72 -8.48 1.24
CA ASP A 53 11.03 -7.52 2.29
C ASP A 53 9.86 -6.56 2.63
N GLY A 54 8.81 -6.57 1.81
CA GLY A 54 7.60 -5.76 1.95
C GLY A 54 7.53 -4.51 1.08
N TYR A 55 8.48 -4.30 0.16
CA TYR A 55 8.44 -3.29 -0.89
C TYR A 55 8.18 -3.95 -2.25
N THR A 56 7.35 -3.32 -3.09
CA THR A 56 7.11 -3.89 -4.43
C THR A 56 8.29 -3.63 -5.36
N ASP A 57 8.51 -4.49 -6.36
CA ASP A 57 9.61 -4.32 -7.33
C ASP A 57 9.53 -2.96 -8.06
N TYR A 58 8.32 -2.44 -8.29
CA TYR A 58 8.08 -1.08 -8.77
C TYR A 58 8.60 0.03 -7.83
N GLU A 59 8.38 -0.11 -6.53
CA GLU A 59 8.88 0.85 -5.52
C GLU A 59 10.41 0.85 -5.49
N GLU A 60 11.00 -0.33 -5.62
CA GLU A 60 12.45 -0.54 -5.70
C GLU A 60 13.06 -0.01 -6.98
N TYR A 61 12.38 -0.21 -8.11
CA TYR A 61 12.76 0.35 -9.42
C TYR A 61 12.80 1.89 -9.38
N ILE A 62 11.85 2.54 -8.70
CA ILE A 62 11.86 4.00 -8.50
C ILE A 62 12.98 4.43 -7.55
N ALA A 63 13.22 3.65 -6.49
CA ALA A 63 14.24 3.95 -5.50
C ALA A 63 15.67 3.67 -6.00
N GLY A 64 15.81 2.84 -7.04
CA GLY A 64 17.09 2.33 -7.53
C GLY A 64 17.74 1.34 -6.57
N THR A 65 16.94 0.53 -5.88
CA THR A 65 17.39 -0.55 -4.99
C THR A 65 17.44 -1.89 -5.73
N ASP A 66 17.78 -2.99 -5.03
CA ASP A 66 18.03 -4.29 -5.66
C ASP A 66 16.88 -5.23 -5.30
N PRO A 67 16.01 -5.61 -6.25
CA PRO A 67 14.79 -6.37 -5.99
C PRO A 67 15.03 -7.82 -5.56
N THR A 68 16.30 -8.24 -5.52
CA THR A 68 16.69 -9.61 -5.16
C THR A 68 17.43 -9.68 -3.82
N ASP A 69 17.60 -8.56 -3.13
CA ASP A 69 18.30 -8.45 -1.85
C ASP A 69 17.44 -7.69 -0.83
N ALA A 70 16.79 -8.45 0.06
CA ALA A 70 15.91 -7.93 1.11
C ALA A 70 16.60 -6.97 2.12
N SER A 71 17.91 -6.77 2.02
CA SER A 71 18.66 -5.76 2.78
C SER A 71 18.89 -4.44 2.02
N SER A 72 18.57 -4.42 0.73
CA SER A 72 18.68 -3.31 -0.20
C SER A 72 17.30 -2.80 -0.56
N TYR A 73 16.74 -1.96 0.31
CA TYR A 73 15.33 -1.57 0.20
C TYR A 73 15.09 -0.06 0.25
N PRO A 74 13.95 0.44 -0.26
CA PRO A 74 13.55 1.84 -0.18
C PRO A 74 13.34 2.23 1.30
N GLY A 75 14.41 2.72 1.94
CA GLY A 75 14.48 2.88 3.40
C GLY A 75 13.21 3.44 4.05
N VAL A 76 12.58 2.64 4.92
CA VAL A 76 11.42 2.96 5.79
C VAL A 76 10.59 4.17 5.33
N GLY A 77 9.95 4.04 4.17
CA GLY A 77 8.71 4.74 3.89
C GLY A 77 7.65 4.22 4.87
N VAL A 78 7.60 4.73 6.10
CA VAL A 78 6.50 4.44 7.01
C VAL A 78 5.26 5.07 6.38
N VAL A 79 4.60 4.33 5.49
CA VAL A 79 3.24 4.62 5.04
C VAL A 79 2.35 4.39 6.24
N ILE A 80 2.30 5.39 7.13
CA ILE A 80 1.31 5.44 8.20
C ILE A 80 -0.01 5.57 7.44
N SER A 81 -0.66 4.43 7.19
CA SER A 81 -1.96 4.37 6.54
C SER A 81 -2.84 5.45 7.16
N ILE A 82 -3.56 6.21 6.32
CA ILE A 82 -4.29 7.42 6.74
C ILE A 82 -5.13 7.15 8.01
N GLU A 83 -5.62 5.93 8.14
CA GLU A 83 -6.34 5.38 9.29
C GLU A 83 -5.52 5.41 10.60
N ILE A 84 -4.26 4.98 10.60
CA ILE A 84 -3.37 5.02 11.77
C ILE A 84 -3.03 6.47 12.13
N SER A 85 -2.81 7.33 11.13
CA SER A 85 -2.58 8.77 11.35
C SER A 85 -3.78 9.44 12.04
N LEU A 86 -5.00 9.15 11.59
CA LEU A 86 -6.23 9.66 12.19
C LEU A 86 -6.45 9.14 13.61
N LEU A 87 -6.14 7.87 13.88
CA LEU A 87 -6.24 7.28 15.22
C LEU A 87 -5.31 7.99 16.21
N ILE A 88 -4.05 8.24 15.82
CA ILE A 88 -3.05 8.91 16.67
C ILE A 88 -3.49 10.34 16.98
N VAL A 89 -3.94 11.10 15.97
CA VAL A 89 -4.44 12.47 16.14
C VAL A 89 -5.67 12.49 17.06
N LEU A 90 -6.60 11.54 16.88
CA LEU A 90 -7.78 11.40 17.74
C LEU A 90 -7.39 11.12 19.20
N CYS A 91 -6.45 10.21 19.44
CA CYS A 91 -5.96 9.89 20.79
C CYS A 91 -5.35 11.11 21.48
N ILE A 92 -4.57 11.92 20.75
CA ILE A 92 -3.96 13.16 21.27
C ILE A 92 -5.05 14.18 21.62
N MET A 93 -6.03 14.38 20.73
CA MET A 93 -7.14 15.31 20.94
C MET A 93 -8.01 14.91 22.15
N VAL A 94 -8.36 13.63 22.28
CA VAL A 94 -9.13 13.12 23.42
C VAL A 94 -8.35 13.31 24.72
N SER A 95 -7.06 13.00 24.73
CA SER A 95 -6.21 13.20 25.91
C SER A 95 -6.17 14.66 26.34
N PHE A 96 -6.03 15.58 25.39
CA PHE A 96 -6.01 17.01 25.67
C PHE A 96 -7.34 17.52 26.24
N ILE A 97 -8.46 17.09 25.68
CA ILE A 97 -9.81 17.41 26.19
C ILE A 97 -9.99 16.90 27.62
N LEU A 98 -9.58 15.65 27.88
CA LEU A 98 -9.63 15.07 29.22
C LEU A 98 -8.76 15.84 30.22
N ILE A 99 -7.55 16.25 29.81
CA ILE A 99 -6.65 17.06 30.65
C ILE A 99 -7.30 18.39 30.99
N ILE A 100 -7.88 19.10 30.02
CA ILE A 100 -8.59 20.37 30.25
C ILE A 100 -9.79 20.15 31.20
N PHE A 101 -10.57 19.10 30.97
CA PHE A 101 -11.71 18.79 31.82
C PHE A 101 -11.28 18.50 33.28
N VAL A 102 -10.23 17.72 33.47
CA VAL A 102 -9.64 17.46 34.80
C VAL A 102 -9.12 18.76 35.42
N TYR A 103 -8.48 19.63 34.65
CA TYR A 103 -8.00 20.92 35.11
C TYR A 103 -9.16 21.82 35.59
N GLU A 104 -10.21 21.97 34.79
CA GLU A 104 -11.38 22.80 35.13
C GLU A 104 -12.17 22.24 36.32
N THR A 105 -12.32 20.92 36.42
CA THR A 105 -12.96 20.29 37.59
C THR A 105 -12.15 20.51 38.88
N ARG A 106 -10.81 20.49 38.81
CA ARG A 106 -9.93 20.80 39.95
C ARG A 106 -9.96 22.29 40.33
N LYS A 107 -9.98 23.20 39.34
CA LYS A 107 -10.07 24.66 39.56
C LYS A 107 -11.34 25.03 40.31
N LYS A 108 -12.49 24.49 39.90
CA LYS A 108 -13.79 24.74 40.56
C LYS A 108 -13.87 24.22 42.01
N LYS A 109 -13.13 23.16 42.34
CA LYS A 109 -13.04 22.65 43.72
C LYS A 109 -12.18 23.55 44.61
N ARG A 110 -11.10 24.13 44.08
CA ARG A 110 -10.21 25.04 44.82
C ARG A 110 -10.83 26.41 45.13
N THR A 111 -11.75 26.90 44.30
CA THR A 111 -12.40 28.22 44.54
C THR A 111 -13.56 28.17 45.54
N LYS A 112 -13.94 26.98 46.02
CA LYS A 112 -15.04 26.77 46.98
C LYS A 112 -14.56 26.33 48.37
N ALA A 113 -13.25 26.18 48.56
CA ALA A 113 -12.58 25.92 49.83
C ALA A 113 -11.88 27.20 50.29
#